data_AF-A0A8T2SCT1-F1
#
_entry.id   AF-A0A8T2SCT1-F1
#
_cell.length_a   1.000
_cell.length_b   1.000
_cell.length_c   1.000
_cell.angle_alpha   90.00
_cell.angle_beta   90.00
_cell.angle_gamma   90.00
#
_symmetry.space_group_name_H-M   'P 1'
#
loop_
_entity.id
_entity.type
_entity.pdbx_description
1 polymer ?
#
loop_
_entity_poly.entity_id
_entity_poly.type
_entity_poly.pdbx_seq_one_letter_code
_entity_poly.pdbx_strand_id
1 'polypeptide(L)'
;MSSRTRYSLLHDRFRHEDHYSDKIYERRRSNSRDPRLPVQLSSPRYAPFWSDFRSTLRSWVENKRYDPHIMSQLLRLVKDPVDRHYVKSHNHTVEIGKPYKTCAVVGNSGILLNQSYASLIDSHDMVMRLNNARIRSFEHYVGSKTTLSFVNSNILHACARRSGCNCHPYGPNVPIIMYICQVVHLMDVVMCDANQVAPVIVTDARLDTLCARIVKYYSLRRFVETTGRPLEEWSDAHEGTLFHYSSGMQAILLAVGICEKVSVFGFGKSPTSRHHYHTTQRAELRLHDYAAEYDFYMDLAAQDPHVIPFLNEAGFSLPLVHIYW
;
A
#
# COMPACT_ATOMS: atom_id res chain seq x y z
N MET A 1 47.00 -16.46 -16.48
CA MET A 1 46.66 -17.03 -15.15
C MET A 1 45.57 -16.17 -14.50
N SER A 2 44.43 -16.82 -14.27
CA SER A 2 43.19 -16.43 -13.60
C SER A 2 42.96 -14.99 -13.12
N SER A 3 42.12 -14.26 -13.85
CA SER A 3 41.13 -13.33 -13.31
C SER A 3 39.74 -13.93 -13.61
N ARG A 4 38.73 -13.64 -12.77
CA ARG A 4 37.31 -14.10 -12.79
C ARG A 4 36.98 -15.29 -11.88
N THR A 5 36.73 -15.00 -10.60
CA THR A 5 35.68 -15.69 -9.83
C THR A 5 35.40 -14.93 -8.54
N ARG A 6 34.39 -14.05 -8.54
CA ARG A 6 33.60 -13.62 -7.33
C ARG A 6 32.53 -12.56 -7.60
N TYR A 7 32.45 -11.98 -8.80
CA TYR A 7 31.44 -10.93 -9.10
C TYR A 7 30.16 -11.41 -9.81
N SER A 8 30.02 -12.70 -10.17
CA SER A 8 28.82 -13.17 -10.89
C SER A 8 27.68 -13.72 -10.01
N LEU A 9 27.91 -13.96 -8.71
CA LEU A 9 26.91 -14.64 -7.85
C LEU A 9 25.94 -13.69 -7.10
N LEU A 10 26.19 -12.38 -7.13
CA LEU A 10 25.32 -11.37 -6.50
C LEU A 10 24.41 -10.63 -7.48
N HIS A 11 24.65 -10.74 -8.79
CA HIS A 11 23.85 -10.07 -9.82
C HIS A 11 22.62 -10.87 -10.29
N ASP A 12 22.61 -12.20 -10.13
CA ASP A 12 21.50 -13.04 -10.58
C ASP A 12 20.31 -13.09 -9.61
N ARG A 13 20.47 -12.66 -8.35
CA ARG A 13 19.39 -12.74 -7.35
C ARG A 13 18.40 -11.56 -7.38
N PHE A 14 18.74 -10.45 -8.04
CA PHE A 14 17.94 -9.22 -8.05
C PHE A 14 17.24 -8.92 -9.38
N ARG A 15 17.54 -9.64 -10.47
CA ARG A 15 16.76 -9.54 -11.73
C ARG A 15 15.45 -10.34 -11.72
N HIS A 16 15.31 -11.26 -10.77
CA HIS A 16 14.23 -12.25 -10.80
C HIS A 16 12.92 -11.80 -10.14
N GLU A 17 12.93 -10.75 -9.31
CA GLU A 17 11.71 -10.29 -8.59
C GLU A 17 10.83 -9.38 -9.44
N ASP A 18 11.39 -8.46 -10.24
CA ASP A 18 10.58 -7.49 -11.00
C ASP A 18 10.01 -8.06 -12.31
N HIS A 19 10.74 -8.96 -12.99
CA HIS A 19 10.22 -9.66 -14.18
C HIS A 19 9.09 -10.66 -13.86
N TYR A 20 8.91 -10.99 -12.58
CA TYR A 20 7.89 -11.94 -12.13
C TYR A 20 6.50 -11.29 -12.07
N SER A 21 6.41 -10.00 -11.73
CA SER A 21 5.13 -9.29 -11.62
C SER A 21 4.44 -9.13 -12.98
N ASP A 22 5.18 -8.68 -14.00
CA ASP A 22 4.65 -8.53 -15.38
C ASP A 22 4.31 -9.88 -16.02
N LYS A 23 5.15 -10.91 -15.81
CA LYS A 23 4.89 -12.25 -16.35
C LYS A 23 3.73 -12.97 -15.65
N ILE A 24 3.43 -12.69 -14.38
CA ILE A 24 2.24 -13.25 -13.70
C ILE A 24 0.95 -12.71 -14.34
N TYR A 25 0.91 -11.43 -14.69
CA TYR A 25 -0.24 -10.81 -15.34
C TYR A 25 -0.47 -11.37 -16.76
N GLU A 26 0.58 -11.52 -17.57
CA GLU A 26 0.46 -12.08 -18.92
C GLU A 26 0.16 -13.60 -18.92
N ARG A 27 0.71 -14.37 -17.97
CA ARG A 27 0.58 -15.84 -17.94
C ARG A 27 -0.79 -16.34 -17.44
N ARG A 28 -1.63 -15.48 -16.87
CA ARG A 28 -3.00 -15.83 -16.42
C ARG A 28 -4.06 -15.87 -17.54
N ARG A 29 -3.71 -15.52 -18.78
CA ARG A 29 -4.62 -15.62 -19.94
C ARG A 29 -4.72 -17.00 -20.57
N SER A 30 -4.02 -18.01 -20.04
CA SER A 30 -4.08 -19.39 -20.54
C SER A 30 -4.55 -20.33 -19.44
N ASN A 31 -5.80 -20.79 -19.57
CA ASN A 31 -6.46 -21.89 -18.86
C ASN A 31 -6.64 -21.81 -17.34
N SER A 32 -7.88 -21.54 -16.89
CA SER A 32 -8.68 -22.57 -16.21
C SER A 32 -10.16 -22.16 -16.03
N ARG A 33 -11.06 -22.97 -16.61
CA ARG A 33 -12.45 -23.12 -16.18
C ARG A 33 -12.53 -24.36 -15.29
N ASP A 34 -11.91 -24.33 -14.11
CA ASP A 34 -12.02 -25.41 -13.11
C ASP A 34 -12.38 -24.78 -11.75
N PRO A 35 -13.53 -25.10 -11.15
CA PRO A 35 -13.99 -24.53 -9.88
C PRO A 35 -13.23 -25.05 -8.65
N ARG A 36 -12.18 -25.87 -8.83
CA ARG A 36 -11.33 -26.33 -7.72
C ARG A 36 -10.53 -25.19 -7.12
N LEU A 37 -10.43 -25.19 -5.78
CA LEU A 37 -9.54 -24.31 -5.01
C LEU A 37 -8.16 -24.26 -5.68
N PRO A 38 -7.53 -23.07 -5.79
CA PRO A 38 -6.19 -22.96 -6.38
C PRO A 38 -5.25 -23.98 -5.76
N VAL A 39 -4.54 -24.73 -6.60
CA VAL A 39 -3.67 -25.87 -6.21
C VAL A 39 -2.71 -25.52 -5.04
N GLN A 40 -2.34 -24.26 -4.91
CA GLN A 40 -1.52 -23.75 -3.81
C GLN A 40 -2.17 -23.91 -2.43
N LEU A 41 -3.49 -23.74 -2.31
CA LEU A 41 -4.23 -23.85 -1.04
C LEU A 41 -4.43 -25.29 -0.56
N SER A 42 -4.10 -26.28 -1.40
CA SER A 42 -4.13 -27.70 -1.04
C SER A 42 -2.91 -28.15 -0.22
N SER A 43 -1.95 -27.26 0.04
CA SER A 43 -0.77 -27.58 0.86
C SER A 43 -1.18 -27.89 2.32
N PRO A 44 -0.65 -28.97 2.93
CA PRO A 44 -0.91 -29.30 4.34
C PRO A 44 -0.54 -28.18 5.31
N ARG A 45 0.37 -27.28 4.92
CA ARG A 45 0.77 -26.11 5.73
C ARG A 45 -0.40 -25.18 6.07
N TYR A 46 -1.45 -25.17 5.24
CA TYR A 46 -2.63 -24.33 5.44
C TYR A 46 -3.73 -24.99 6.25
N ALA A 47 -3.61 -26.29 6.55
CA ALA A 47 -4.65 -27.04 7.26
C ALA A 47 -5.11 -26.38 8.58
N PRO A 48 -4.22 -25.83 9.43
CA PRO A 48 -4.63 -25.19 10.68
C PRO A 48 -5.40 -23.89 10.50
N PHE A 49 -5.25 -23.20 9.36
CA PHE A 49 -5.66 -21.81 9.17
C PHE A 49 -7.01 -21.65 8.45
N TRP A 50 -7.67 -22.75 8.07
CA TRP A 50 -8.92 -22.71 7.30
C TRP A 50 -10.09 -22.05 8.03
N SER A 51 -10.18 -22.19 9.35
CA SER A 51 -11.24 -21.56 10.15
C SER A 51 -11.12 -20.04 10.10
N ASP A 52 -9.92 -19.54 10.39
CA ASP A 52 -9.62 -18.11 10.40
C ASP A 52 -9.67 -17.50 8.99
N PHE A 53 -9.24 -18.25 7.97
CA PHE A 53 -9.41 -17.87 6.57
C PHE A 53 -10.89 -17.68 6.22
N ARG A 54 -11.78 -18.62 6.61
CA ARG A 54 -13.22 -18.51 6.33
C ARG A 54 -13.85 -17.33 7.06
N SER A 55 -13.45 -17.10 8.31
CA SER A 55 -13.93 -15.94 9.10
C SER A 55 -13.50 -14.63 8.46
N THR A 56 -12.21 -14.50 8.12
CA THR A 56 -11.64 -13.31 7.48
C THR A 56 -12.27 -13.06 6.11
N LEU A 57 -12.42 -14.12 5.30
CA LEU A 57 -13.08 -14.04 3.99
C LEU A 57 -14.51 -13.55 4.10
N ARG A 58 -15.29 -14.11 5.04
CA ARG A 58 -16.69 -13.71 5.25
C ARG A 58 -16.77 -12.22 5.60
N SER A 59 -16.00 -11.79 6.61
CA SER A 59 -15.98 -10.38 7.02
C SER A 59 -15.54 -9.45 5.88
N TRP A 60 -14.50 -9.83 5.13
CA TRP A 60 -14.04 -9.03 4.00
C TRP A 60 -15.09 -8.91 2.89
N VAL A 61 -15.80 -10.00 2.57
CA VAL A 61 -16.89 -9.99 1.57
C VAL A 61 -18.09 -9.17 2.05
N GLU A 62 -18.51 -9.34 3.30
CA GLU A 62 -19.64 -8.59 3.89
C GLU A 62 -19.39 -7.07 3.89
N ASN A 63 -18.12 -6.67 4.06
CA ASN A 63 -17.70 -5.28 4.05
C ASN A 63 -17.41 -4.72 2.65
N LYS A 64 -17.55 -5.49 1.56
CA LYS A 64 -17.39 -4.98 0.18
C LYS A 64 -18.59 -4.15 -0.28
N ARG A 65 -18.76 -3.00 0.36
CA ARG A 65 -19.81 -2.02 0.04
C ARG A 65 -19.28 -0.62 0.29
N TYR A 66 -19.92 0.35 -0.34
CA TYR A 66 -19.68 1.74 -0.01
C TYR A 66 -20.26 2.04 1.37
N ASP A 67 -19.44 2.64 2.23
CA ASP A 67 -19.84 3.17 3.53
C ASP A 67 -19.02 4.44 3.78
N PRO A 68 -19.65 5.63 3.75
CA PRO A 68 -18.93 6.89 3.93
C PRO A 68 -18.31 7.01 5.34
N HIS A 69 -18.80 6.27 6.34
CA HIS A 69 -18.31 6.36 7.72
C HIS A 69 -17.05 5.52 7.98
N ILE A 70 -16.46 4.87 6.96
CA ILE A 70 -15.24 4.08 7.17
C ILE A 70 -14.10 4.92 7.75
N MET A 71 -13.97 6.18 7.31
CA MET A 71 -12.89 7.08 7.73
C MET A 71 -12.86 7.30 9.25
N SER A 72 -14.03 7.53 9.88
CA SER A 72 -14.12 7.72 11.33
C SER A 72 -13.89 6.43 12.12
N GLN A 73 -13.97 5.26 11.48
CA GLN A 73 -13.71 3.96 12.10
C GLN A 73 -12.24 3.52 12.00
N LEU A 74 -11.40 4.20 11.22
CA LEU A 74 -10.01 3.80 11.00
C LEU A 74 -9.16 3.84 12.27
N LEU A 75 -9.46 4.73 13.22
CA LEU A 75 -8.81 4.72 14.54
C LEU A 75 -9.00 3.36 15.21
N ARG A 76 -10.23 2.86 15.28
CA ARG A 76 -10.55 1.57 15.90
C ARG A 76 -10.03 0.38 15.08
N LEU A 77 -10.17 0.44 13.76
CA LEU A 77 -9.88 -0.69 12.87
C LEU A 77 -8.39 -0.87 12.59
N VAL A 78 -7.62 0.21 12.61
CA VAL A 78 -6.20 0.20 12.22
C VAL A 78 -5.30 0.66 13.36
N LYS A 79 -5.55 1.86 13.91
CA LYS A 79 -4.66 2.45 14.91
C LYS A 79 -4.66 1.66 16.23
N ASP A 80 -5.83 1.30 16.76
CA ASP A 80 -5.95 0.60 18.03
C ASP A 80 -5.24 -0.78 18.06
N PRO A 81 -5.34 -1.65 17.02
CA PRO A 81 -4.51 -2.85 16.94
C PRO A 81 -3.00 -2.56 16.92
N VAL A 82 -2.57 -1.55 16.15
CA VAL A 82 -1.16 -1.14 16.06
C VAL A 82 -0.64 -0.64 17.41
N ASP A 83 -1.39 0.21 18.09
CA ASP A 83 -1.00 0.79 19.37
C ASP A 83 -0.96 -0.27 20.48
N ARG A 84 -1.94 -1.18 20.51
CA ARG A 84 -1.93 -2.30 21.48
C ARG A 84 -0.68 -3.16 21.35
N HIS A 85 -0.16 -3.33 20.13
CA HIS A 85 1.13 -4.00 19.91
C HIS A 85 2.31 -3.21 20.49
N TYR A 86 2.36 -1.89 20.26
CA TYR A 86 3.44 -1.05 20.80
C TYR A 86 3.41 -0.89 22.32
N VAL A 87 2.22 -0.82 22.91
CA VAL A 87 2.04 -0.80 24.38
C VAL A 87 2.54 -2.10 25.00
N LYS A 88 2.16 -3.26 24.43
CA LYS A 88 2.63 -4.57 24.92
C LYS A 88 4.14 -4.73 24.83
N SER A 89 4.76 -4.19 23.77
CA SER A 89 6.21 -4.28 23.56
C SER A 89 7.03 -3.25 24.36
N HIS A 90 6.40 -2.45 25.24
CA HIS A 90 7.04 -1.42 26.07
C HIS A 90 7.85 -0.37 25.29
N ASN A 91 7.58 -0.20 23.99
CA ASN A 91 8.43 0.60 23.10
C ASN A 91 7.94 2.03 22.89
N HIS A 92 6.70 2.37 23.27
CA HIS A 92 6.14 3.70 23.00
C HIS A 92 5.05 4.12 23.99
N THR A 93 5.03 5.42 24.32
CA THR A 93 3.87 6.10 24.92
C THR A 93 2.87 6.42 23.81
N VAL A 94 1.82 5.62 23.65
CA VAL A 94 0.77 5.89 22.65
C VAL A 94 -0.57 6.11 23.33
N GLU A 95 -1.30 7.14 22.90
CA GLU A 95 -2.67 7.41 23.33
C GLU A 95 -3.67 6.63 22.47
N ILE A 96 -4.20 5.54 23.03
CA ILE A 96 -5.24 4.71 22.41
C ILE A 96 -6.51 5.56 22.21
N GLY A 97 -7.20 5.39 21.07
CA GLY A 97 -8.45 6.10 20.77
C GLY A 97 -8.31 7.55 20.32
N LYS A 98 -7.10 8.10 20.22
CA LYS A 98 -6.84 9.42 19.62
C LYS A 98 -5.98 9.32 18.36
N PRO A 99 -6.12 10.23 17.39
CA PRO A 99 -5.23 10.29 16.23
C PRO A 99 -3.77 10.54 16.64
N TYR A 100 -2.81 10.12 15.81
CA TYR A 100 -1.41 10.56 15.96
C TYR A 100 -1.31 12.06 15.67
N LYS A 101 -0.39 12.79 16.33
CA LYS A 101 -0.23 14.23 16.07
C LYS A 101 0.33 14.47 14.68
N THR A 102 1.34 13.68 14.31
CA THR A 102 2.02 13.82 13.03
C THR A 102 2.30 12.47 12.39
N CYS A 103 2.02 12.38 11.09
CA CYS A 103 2.26 11.18 10.30
C CYS A 103 3.03 11.51 9.03
N ALA A 104 4.08 10.75 8.74
CA ALA A 104 4.77 10.78 7.46
C ALA A 104 4.36 9.56 6.63
N VAL A 105 3.86 9.78 5.42
CA VAL A 105 3.69 8.72 4.41
C VAL A 105 4.81 8.84 3.40
N VAL A 106 5.69 7.85 3.35
CA VAL A 106 6.87 7.85 2.48
C VAL A 106 6.63 6.93 1.31
N GLY A 107 6.34 7.53 0.16
CA GLY A 107 6.24 6.89 -1.14
C GLY A 107 7.61 6.48 -1.67
N ASN A 108 7.58 5.81 -2.82
CA ASN A 108 8.79 5.19 -3.36
C ASN A 108 9.41 6.03 -4.48
N SER A 109 8.84 7.17 -4.87
CA SER A 109 9.28 7.90 -6.05
C SER A 109 10.75 8.33 -5.98
N GLY A 110 11.43 8.25 -7.13
CA GLY A 110 12.83 8.67 -7.28
C GLY A 110 13.06 10.17 -7.04
N ILE A 111 12.01 10.98 -6.99
CA ILE A 111 12.08 12.41 -6.66
C ILE A 111 12.69 12.66 -5.27
N LEU A 112 12.54 11.71 -4.33
CA LEU A 112 13.13 11.76 -3.00
C LEU A 112 14.67 11.87 -3.01
N LEU A 113 15.33 11.52 -4.11
CA LEU A 113 16.79 11.62 -4.23
C LEU A 113 17.28 13.05 -4.50
N ASN A 114 16.39 14.01 -4.72
CA ASN A 114 16.76 15.39 -5.03
C ASN A 114 17.05 16.22 -3.78
N GLN A 115 16.47 15.87 -2.63
CA GLN A 115 16.60 16.60 -1.38
C GLN A 115 16.63 15.66 -0.18
N SER A 116 17.36 16.03 0.87
CA SER A 116 17.32 15.31 2.15
C SER A 116 16.04 15.65 2.92
N TYR A 117 15.18 14.65 3.11
CA TYR A 117 14.01 14.74 3.98
C TYR A 117 14.17 13.91 5.27
N ALA A 118 15.32 13.29 5.49
CA ALA A 118 15.52 12.28 6.53
C ALA A 118 15.10 12.74 7.93
N SER A 119 15.64 13.86 8.39
CA SER A 119 15.33 14.40 9.72
C SER A 119 13.87 14.80 9.86
N LEU A 120 13.27 15.34 8.79
CA LEU A 120 11.87 15.72 8.79
C LEU A 120 10.95 14.49 8.80
N ILE A 121 11.27 13.44 8.04
CA ILE A 121 10.51 12.19 8.06
C ILE A 121 10.57 11.56 9.46
N ASP A 122 11.78 11.41 10.01
CA ASP A 122 12.01 10.72 11.28
C ASP A 122 11.44 11.49 12.49
N SER A 123 11.12 12.79 12.35
CA SER A 123 10.51 13.60 13.41
C SER A 123 9.01 13.36 13.60
N HIS A 124 8.34 12.65 12.70
CA HIS A 124 6.89 12.38 12.82
C HIS A 124 6.63 11.26 13.83
N ASP A 125 5.49 11.28 14.53
CA ASP A 125 5.14 10.23 15.49
C ASP A 125 5.04 8.87 14.81
N MET A 126 4.31 8.84 13.68
CA MET A 126 4.12 7.67 12.83
C MET A 126 4.82 7.88 11.49
N VAL A 127 5.60 6.90 11.04
CA VAL A 127 6.22 6.85 9.71
C VAL A 127 5.77 5.59 8.99
N MET A 128 4.99 5.78 7.93
CA MET A 128 4.47 4.73 7.07
C MET A 128 5.31 4.58 5.81
N ARG A 129 5.74 3.37 5.48
CA ARG A 129 6.49 3.07 4.25
C ARG A 129 5.79 2.05 3.38
N LEU A 130 5.98 2.16 2.06
CA LEU A 130 5.23 1.37 1.10
C LEU A 130 6.03 0.18 0.55
N ASN A 131 5.37 -0.96 0.39
CA ASN A 131 5.81 -2.08 -0.46
C ASN A 131 7.26 -2.55 -0.22
N ASN A 132 7.67 -2.61 1.05
CA ASN A 132 9.02 -3.06 1.45
C ASN A 132 10.17 -2.27 0.77
N ALA A 133 9.95 -0.98 0.50
CA ALA A 133 10.95 -0.08 -0.02
C ALA A 133 12.26 -0.13 0.77
N ARG A 134 13.39 -0.25 0.06
CA ARG A 134 14.70 -0.36 0.69
C ARG A 134 15.07 0.97 1.33
N ILE A 135 15.45 0.96 2.61
CA ILE A 135 15.99 2.13 3.32
C ILE A 135 17.52 2.16 3.25
N ARG A 136 18.17 0.99 3.36
CA ARG A 136 19.62 0.90 3.43
C ARG A 136 20.29 1.54 2.22
N SER A 137 21.23 2.46 2.48
CA SER A 137 21.93 3.31 1.51
C SER A 137 21.13 4.53 1.01
N PHE A 138 19.95 4.78 1.55
CA PHE A 138 19.07 5.90 1.21
C PHE A 138 18.62 6.68 2.46
N GLU A 139 19.10 6.33 3.65
CA GLU A 139 18.72 6.90 4.94
C GLU A 139 18.79 8.43 4.93
N HIS A 140 19.82 8.99 4.28
CA HIS A 140 20.00 10.44 4.13
C HIS A 140 18.85 11.15 3.40
N TYR A 141 18.14 10.45 2.52
CA TYR A 141 17.03 11.01 1.74
C TYR A 141 15.70 10.70 2.41
N VAL A 142 15.52 9.45 2.83
CA VAL A 142 14.20 8.92 3.21
C VAL A 142 14.04 8.65 4.70
N GLY A 143 15.03 8.95 5.53
CA GLY A 143 15.03 8.66 6.96
C GLY A 143 15.25 7.18 7.28
N SER A 144 15.24 6.86 8.57
CA SER A 144 15.49 5.52 9.11
C SER A 144 14.30 4.97 9.92
N LYS A 145 13.44 5.84 10.44
CA LYS A 145 12.27 5.47 11.23
C LYS A 145 11.23 4.81 10.34
N THR A 146 10.64 3.74 10.85
CA THR A 146 9.43 3.12 10.29
C THR A 146 8.60 2.56 11.44
N THR A 147 7.35 2.98 11.54
CA THR A 147 6.42 2.51 12.59
C THR A 147 5.27 1.71 12.00
N LEU A 148 5.03 1.80 10.69
CA LEU A 148 4.00 1.02 10.01
C LEU A 148 4.46 0.69 8.57
N SER A 149 4.33 -0.58 8.17
CA SER A 149 4.57 -1.00 6.79
C SER A 149 3.25 -1.16 6.07
N PHE A 150 3.04 -0.45 4.97
CA PHE A 150 1.86 -0.62 4.12
C PHE A 150 2.25 -1.35 2.83
N VAL A 151 1.67 -2.52 2.57
CA VAL A 151 2.07 -3.36 1.42
C VAL A 151 0.87 -3.80 0.59
N ASN A 152 1.09 -4.04 -0.70
CA ASN A 152 0.17 -4.84 -1.52
C ASN A 152 0.25 -6.32 -1.09
N SER A 153 -0.88 -7.05 -1.07
CA SER A 153 -0.86 -8.47 -0.65
C SER A 153 -0.03 -9.40 -1.53
N ASN A 154 0.32 -9.02 -2.77
CA ASN A 154 1.31 -9.73 -3.59
C ASN A 154 2.70 -9.78 -2.90
N ILE A 155 3.08 -8.73 -2.18
CA ILE A 155 4.35 -8.67 -1.43
C ILE A 155 4.34 -9.71 -0.31
N LEU A 156 3.25 -9.76 0.47
CA LEU A 156 3.10 -10.79 1.50
C LEU A 156 3.06 -12.18 0.88
N HIS A 157 2.32 -12.39 -0.22
CA HIS A 157 2.26 -13.67 -0.92
C HIS A 157 3.64 -14.17 -1.35
N ALA A 158 4.53 -13.28 -1.80
CA ALA A 158 5.91 -13.63 -2.11
C ALA A 158 6.70 -14.01 -0.84
N CYS A 159 6.55 -13.25 0.25
CA CYS A 159 7.21 -13.51 1.53
C CYS A 159 6.71 -14.78 2.22
N ALA A 160 5.42 -15.12 2.10
CA ALA A 160 4.79 -16.29 2.70
C ALA A 160 5.34 -17.63 2.17
N ARG A 161 6.03 -17.61 1.02
CA ARG A 161 6.74 -18.76 0.47
C ARG A 161 8.09 -19.01 1.14
N ARG A 162 8.61 -18.03 1.90
CA ARG A 162 9.87 -18.12 2.65
C ARG A 162 9.59 -18.70 4.04
N SER A 163 10.60 -19.33 4.64
CA SER A 163 10.49 -19.81 6.04
C SER A 163 10.19 -18.64 6.98
N GLY A 164 9.23 -18.82 7.89
CA GLY A 164 8.84 -17.83 8.90
C GLY A 164 8.17 -16.57 8.35
N CYS A 165 7.64 -16.58 7.12
CA CYS A 165 6.98 -15.41 6.52
C CYS A 165 7.83 -14.13 6.59
N ASN A 166 9.12 -14.19 6.25
CA ASN A 166 10.02 -13.04 6.41
C ASN A 166 9.63 -11.85 5.50
N CYS A 167 8.77 -10.97 6.01
CA CYS A 167 8.18 -9.80 5.35
C CYS A 167 8.45 -8.48 6.10
N HIS A 168 9.40 -8.47 7.04
CA HIS A 168 9.67 -7.33 7.91
C HIS A 168 11.02 -6.68 7.58
N PRO A 169 11.16 -5.98 6.43
CA PRO A 169 12.43 -5.32 6.09
C PRO A 169 12.79 -4.19 7.07
N TYR A 170 11.81 -3.68 7.82
CA TYR A 170 11.95 -2.60 8.79
C TYR A 170 12.11 -3.07 10.23
N GLY A 171 12.22 -4.39 10.44
CA GLY A 171 12.36 -5.02 11.75
C GLY A 171 11.10 -5.76 12.19
N PRO A 172 11.25 -6.86 12.97
CA PRO A 172 10.17 -7.80 13.30
C PRO A 172 9.04 -7.20 14.15
N ASN A 173 9.28 -6.02 14.74
CA ASN A 173 8.33 -5.33 15.59
C ASN A 173 7.45 -4.32 14.83
N VAL A 174 7.71 -4.07 13.54
CA VAL A 174 6.92 -3.14 12.73
C VAL A 174 5.69 -3.85 12.18
N PRO A 175 4.47 -3.41 12.55
CA PRO A 175 3.23 -3.97 12.00
C PRO A 175 3.14 -3.81 10.48
N ILE A 176 2.48 -4.76 9.85
CA ILE A 176 2.21 -4.74 8.41
C ILE A 176 0.71 -4.53 8.22
N ILE A 177 0.34 -3.59 7.36
CA ILE A 177 -1.03 -3.39 6.90
C ILE A 177 -1.10 -3.54 5.38
N MET A 178 -2.19 -4.12 4.88
CA MET A 178 -2.35 -4.35 3.44
C MET A 178 -3.79 -4.40 2.98
N TYR A 179 -4.00 -4.04 1.72
CA TYR A 179 -5.20 -4.41 0.98
C TYR A 179 -5.02 -5.74 0.26
N ILE A 180 -6.14 -6.39 -0.04
CA ILE A 180 -6.18 -7.69 -0.70
C ILE A 180 -6.44 -7.53 -2.18
N CYS A 181 -5.40 -7.72 -3.01
CA CYS A 181 -5.56 -7.76 -4.46
C CYS A 181 -6.11 -9.09 -4.98
N GLN A 182 -5.93 -10.20 -4.26
CA GLN A 182 -6.47 -11.51 -4.60
C GLN A 182 -6.95 -12.23 -3.36
N VAL A 183 -8.17 -12.76 -3.40
CA VAL A 183 -8.82 -13.41 -2.26
C VAL A 183 -7.98 -14.53 -1.65
N VAL A 184 -7.23 -15.25 -2.50
CA VAL A 184 -6.36 -16.36 -2.07
C VAL A 184 -5.25 -15.91 -1.12
N HIS A 185 -4.84 -14.64 -1.18
CA HIS A 185 -3.81 -14.09 -0.28
C HIS A 185 -4.30 -13.92 1.15
N LEU A 186 -5.61 -13.98 1.42
CA LEU A 186 -6.12 -14.01 2.80
C LEU A 186 -5.59 -15.21 3.58
N MET A 187 -5.33 -16.34 2.90
CA MET A 187 -4.73 -17.50 3.55
C MET A 187 -3.28 -17.20 3.99
N ASP A 188 -2.52 -16.49 3.15
CA ASP A 188 -1.16 -16.07 3.49
C ASP A 188 -1.15 -15.09 4.65
N VAL A 189 -2.12 -14.16 4.72
CA VAL A 189 -2.30 -13.24 5.85
C VAL A 189 -2.49 -14.02 7.14
N VAL A 190 -3.52 -14.87 7.20
CA VAL A 190 -3.86 -15.61 8.42
C VAL A 190 -2.69 -16.49 8.86
N MET A 191 -2.05 -17.18 7.92
CA MET A 191 -0.88 -18.01 8.23
C MET A 191 0.29 -17.16 8.74
N CYS A 192 0.61 -16.03 8.08
CA CYS A 192 1.76 -15.22 8.48
C CYS A 192 1.52 -14.44 9.77
N ASP A 193 0.32 -13.93 10.01
CA ASP A 193 -0.04 -13.25 11.26
C ASP A 193 0.18 -14.16 12.47
N ALA A 194 -0.27 -15.41 12.39
CA ALA A 194 -0.09 -16.40 13.45
C ALA A 194 1.38 -16.77 13.73
N ASN A 195 2.30 -16.46 12.80
CA ASN A 195 3.72 -16.81 12.89
C ASN A 195 4.64 -15.58 13.05
N GLN A 196 4.08 -14.38 13.20
CA GLN A 196 4.85 -13.13 13.30
C GLN A 196 4.68 -12.48 14.68
N VAL A 197 5.67 -11.65 15.04
CA VAL A 197 5.67 -10.91 16.31
C VAL A 197 4.77 -9.69 16.20
N ALA A 198 4.91 -8.91 15.13
CA ALA A 198 4.05 -7.78 14.83
C ALA A 198 2.83 -8.22 14.02
N PRO A 199 1.66 -7.59 14.25
CA PRO A 199 0.43 -7.99 13.58
C PRO A 199 0.47 -7.71 12.07
N VAL A 200 -0.20 -8.58 11.32
CA VAL A 200 -0.50 -8.43 9.89
C VAL A 200 -1.97 -8.12 9.72
N ILE A 201 -2.27 -6.87 9.41
CA ILE A 201 -3.62 -6.33 9.38
C ILE A 201 -4.09 -6.19 7.93
N VAL A 202 -5.29 -6.68 7.65
CA VAL A 202 -5.97 -6.42 6.38
C VAL A 202 -6.83 -5.18 6.52
N THR A 203 -6.72 -4.26 5.57
CA THR A 203 -7.58 -3.07 5.52
C THR A 203 -9.04 -3.48 5.31
N ASP A 204 -9.96 -2.72 5.91
CA ASP A 204 -11.39 -2.95 5.76
C ASP A 204 -11.80 -2.74 4.29
N ALA A 205 -12.59 -3.66 3.72
CA ALA A 205 -13.00 -3.61 2.32
C ALA A 205 -13.86 -2.38 1.97
N ARG A 206 -14.42 -1.69 2.96
CA ARG A 206 -15.09 -0.39 2.78
C ARG A 206 -14.08 0.70 2.42
N LEU A 207 -12.87 0.65 2.97
CA LEU A 207 -11.77 1.57 2.61
C LEU A 207 -11.31 1.30 1.17
N ASP A 208 -11.22 0.04 0.76
CA ASP A 208 -10.92 -0.34 -0.63
C ASP A 208 -11.95 0.27 -1.59
N THR A 209 -13.23 0.16 -1.24
CA THR A 209 -14.34 0.71 -2.03
C THR A 209 -14.29 2.23 -2.12
N LEU A 210 -14.01 2.92 -1.00
CA LEU A 210 -13.85 4.38 -0.98
C LEU A 210 -12.68 4.82 -1.87
N CYS A 211 -11.51 4.18 -1.73
CA CYS A 211 -10.33 4.48 -2.55
C CYS A 211 -10.62 4.30 -4.04
N ALA A 212 -11.26 3.18 -4.42
CA ALA A 212 -11.62 2.91 -5.81
C ALA A 212 -12.60 3.95 -6.38
N ARG A 213 -13.58 4.42 -5.58
CA ARG A 213 -14.51 5.47 -6.01
C ARG A 213 -13.82 6.82 -6.23
N ILE A 214 -12.95 7.22 -5.30
CA ILE A 214 -12.16 8.46 -5.41
C ILE A 214 -11.32 8.43 -6.68
N VAL A 215 -10.45 7.43 -6.85
CA VAL A 215 -9.54 7.37 -8.02
C VAL A 215 -10.33 7.26 -9.32
N LYS A 216 -11.42 6.49 -9.36
CA LYS A 216 -12.28 6.42 -10.55
C LYS A 216 -12.93 7.75 -10.88
N TYR A 217 -13.38 8.53 -9.89
CA TYR A 217 -13.94 9.86 -10.10
C TYR A 217 -12.92 10.80 -10.74
N TYR A 218 -11.71 10.88 -10.18
CA TYR A 218 -10.63 11.71 -10.73
C TYR A 218 -10.21 11.28 -12.13
N SER A 219 -10.08 9.97 -12.37
CA SER A 219 -9.71 9.43 -13.69
C SER A 219 -10.78 9.70 -14.75
N LEU A 220 -12.07 9.53 -14.41
CA LEU A 220 -13.18 9.86 -15.31
C LEU A 220 -13.22 11.36 -15.64
N ARG A 221 -13.10 12.21 -14.62
CA ARG A 221 -13.07 13.67 -14.78
C ARG A 221 -11.94 14.10 -15.71
N ARG A 222 -10.72 13.65 -15.40
CA ARG A 222 -9.52 13.95 -16.19
C ARG A 222 -9.65 13.46 -17.62
N PHE A 223 -10.20 12.26 -17.85
CA PHE A 223 -10.42 11.73 -19.19
C PHE A 223 -11.33 12.62 -20.02
N VAL A 224 -12.47 13.07 -19.47
CA VAL A 224 -13.39 13.97 -20.19
C VAL A 224 -12.73 15.31 -20.46
N GLU A 225 -12.10 15.92 -19.44
CA GLU A 225 -11.47 17.24 -19.55
C GLU A 225 -10.32 17.26 -20.55
N THR A 226 -9.52 16.19 -20.63
CA THR A 226 -8.32 16.15 -21.47
C THR A 226 -8.58 15.62 -22.88
N THR A 227 -9.54 14.71 -23.07
CA THR A 227 -9.79 14.07 -24.37
C THR A 227 -11.04 14.58 -25.07
N GLY A 228 -11.99 15.19 -24.35
CA GLY A 228 -13.30 15.56 -24.86
C GLY A 228 -14.19 14.38 -25.25
N ARG A 229 -13.77 13.14 -24.96
CA ARG A 229 -14.51 11.91 -25.28
C ARG A 229 -15.60 11.64 -24.22
N PRO A 230 -16.69 10.94 -24.60
CA PRO A 230 -17.75 10.58 -23.68
C PRO A 230 -17.29 9.52 -22.66
N LEU A 231 -17.87 9.54 -21.45
CA LEU A 231 -17.44 8.72 -20.31
C LEU A 231 -17.48 7.21 -20.58
N GLU A 232 -18.35 6.77 -21.48
CA GLU A 232 -18.52 5.39 -21.90
C GLU A 232 -17.23 4.81 -22.49
N GLU A 233 -16.38 5.65 -23.09
CA GLU A 233 -15.12 5.26 -23.71
C GLU A 233 -13.95 5.21 -22.72
N TRP A 234 -14.15 5.60 -21.45
CA TRP A 234 -13.10 5.61 -20.43
C TRP A 234 -12.51 4.23 -20.18
N SER A 235 -13.37 3.20 -20.14
CA SER A 235 -12.98 1.82 -19.83
C SER A 235 -11.98 1.26 -20.84
N ASP A 236 -12.16 1.58 -22.12
CA ASP A 236 -11.27 1.12 -23.20
C ASP A 236 -9.90 1.78 -23.12
N ALA A 237 -9.82 3.00 -22.57
CA ALA A 237 -8.58 3.74 -22.40
C ALA A 237 -7.79 3.37 -21.12
N HIS A 238 -8.45 2.86 -20.07
CA HIS A 238 -7.87 2.67 -18.72
C HIS A 238 -7.86 1.22 -18.23
N GLU A 239 -7.77 0.25 -19.15
CA GLU A 239 -7.73 -1.19 -18.83
C GLU A 239 -8.95 -1.68 -18.02
N GLY A 240 -10.07 -0.95 -18.11
CA GLY A 240 -11.40 -1.31 -17.60
C GLY A 240 -11.43 -1.98 -16.23
N THR A 241 -11.64 -3.30 -16.22
CA THR A 241 -11.79 -4.12 -15.01
C THR A 241 -10.51 -4.30 -14.21
N LEU A 242 -9.34 -3.97 -14.78
CA LEU A 242 -8.04 -4.04 -14.12
C LEU A 242 -7.65 -2.72 -13.43
N PHE A 243 -8.40 -1.64 -13.67
CA PHE A 243 -8.17 -0.36 -13.04
C PHE A 243 -8.21 -0.48 -11.52
N HIS A 244 -7.15 0.00 -10.87
CA HIS A 244 -7.01 -0.07 -9.43
C HIS A 244 -6.24 1.14 -8.90
N TYR A 245 -6.52 1.54 -7.66
CA TYR A 245 -5.74 2.57 -6.97
C TYR A 245 -4.35 2.04 -6.56
N SER A 246 -3.35 2.91 -6.45
CA SER A 246 -2.01 2.55 -6.02
C SER A 246 -1.97 2.25 -4.51
N SER A 247 -0.99 1.46 -4.05
CA SER A 247 -0.79 1.27 -2.60
C SER A 247 -0.57 2.59 -1.87
N GLY A 248 0.03 3.57 -2.56
CA GLY A 248 0.26 4.89 -2.02
C GLY A 248 -1.03 5.67 -1.78
N MET A 249 -1.98 5.59 -2.71
CA MET A 249 -3.26 6.27 -2.56
C MET A 249 -3.98 5.84 -1.28
N GLN A 250 -4.13 4.52 -1.07
CA GLN A 250 -4.80 4.03 0.13
C GLN A 250 -3.99 4.31 1.40
N ALA A 251 -2.66 4.28 1.34
CA ALA A 251 -1.81 4.64 2.47
C ALA A 251 -2.00 6.11 2.91
N ILE A 252 -2.09 7.04 1.95
CA ILE A 252 -2.41 8.45 2.22
C ILE A 252 -3.79 8.57 2.86
N LEU A 253 -4.80 7.93 2.26
CA LEU A 253 -6.16 8.01 2.79
C LEU A 253 -6.28 7.39 4.19
N LEU A 254 -5.56 6.30 4.44
CA LEU A 254 -5.48 5.69 5.76
C LEU A 254 -4.82 6.65 6.77
N ALA A 255 -3.71 7.29 6.41
CA ALA A 255 -3.04 8.27 7.28
C ALA A 255 -3.95 9.46 7.59
N VAL A 256 -4.70 9.95 6.61
CA VAL A 256 -5.73 10.98 6.80
C VAL A 256 -6.74 10.58 7.87
N GLY A 257 -7.18 9.32 7.90
CA GLY A 257 -8.15 8.84 8.88
C GLY A 257 -7.61 8.58 10.30
N ILE A 258 -6.29 8.60 10.51
CA ILE A 258 -5.69 8.26 11.82
C ILE A 258 -4.74 9.32 12.39
N CYS A 259 -4.62 10.48 11.75
CA CYS A 259 -3.65 11.52 12.10
C CYS A 259 -4.25 12.93 12.08
N GLU A 260 -3.75 13.83 12.94
CA GLU A 260 -4.13 15.25 12.95
C GLU A 260 -3.42 16.06 11.85
N LYS A 261 -2.20 15.65 11.49
CA LYS A 261 -1.40 16.22 10.40
C LYS A 261 -0.69 15.12 9.61
N VAL A 262 -0.73 15.22 8.28
CA VAL A 262 -0.10 14.26 7.37
C VAL A 262 0.93 14.98 6.50
N SER A 263 2.15 14.47 6.46
CA SER A 263 3.21 14.84 5.52
C SER A 263 3.41 13.72 4.54
N VAL A 264 3.31 14.01 3.25
CA VAL A 264 3.40 13.05 2.14
C VAL A 264 4.70 13.29 1.41
N PHE A 265 5.56 12.27 1.32
CA PHE A 265 6.90 12.37 0.74
C PHE A 265 7.02 11.41 -0.44
N GLY A 266 7.52 11.87 -1.59
CA GLY A 266 7.88 10.94 -2.67
C GLY A 266 6.68 10.35 -3.41
N PHE A 267 5.63 11.15 -3.55
CA PHE A 267 4.48 10.88 -4.40
C PHE A 267 4.55 11.87 -5.54
N GLY A 268 4.62 11.41 -6.78
CA GLY A 268 4.85 12.29 -7.94
C GLY A 268 5.85 11.73 -8.93
N LYS A 269 5.90 12.38 -10.09
CA LYS A 269 6.76 11.96 -11.19
C LYS A 269 7.50 13.15 -11.80
N SER A 270 8.83 13.00 -11.89
CA SER A 270 9.68 13.85 -12.72
C SER A 270 10.20 13.05 -13.93
N PRO A 271 10.34 13.67 -15.13
CA PRO A 271 10.88 13.01 -16.32
C PRO A 271 12.27 12.42 -16.13
N THR A 272 13.09 13.03 -15.27
CA THR A 272 14.47 12.60 -15.00
C THR A 272 14.56 11.58 -13.86
N SER A 273 13.52 11.49 -13.03
CA SER A 273 13.50 10.63 -11.86
C SER A 273 13.08 9.21 -12.19
N ARG A 274 13.68 8.26 -11.47
CA ARG A 274 13.25 6.86 -11.47
C ARG A 274 11.84 6.74 -10.89
N HIS A 275 11.12 5.69 -11.27
CA HIS A 275 9.83 5.38 -10.65
C HIS A 275 10.00 5.00 -9.19
N HIS A 276 11.05 4.23 -8.85
CA HIS A 276 11.44 3.98 -7.47
C HIS A 276 12.84 4.51 -7.16
N TYR A 277 13.04 5.14 -6.00
CA TYR A 277 14.35 5.62 -5.56
C TYR A 277 15.36 4.47 -5.34
N HIS A 278 14.85 3.27 -5.04
CA HIS A 278 15.66 2.09 -4.72
C HIS A 278 15.73 1.03 -5.84
N THR A 279 15.17 1.30 -7.03
CA THR A 279 15.29 0.41 -8.21
C THR A 279 15.82 1.18 -9.43
N THR A 280 15.96 0.50 -10.57
CA THR A 280 16.31 1.11 -11.85
C THR A 280 15.10 1.40 -12.74
N GLN A 281 13.89 1.03 -12.31
CA GLN A 281 12.66 1.23 -13.06
C GLN A 281 12.40 2.73 -13.27
N ARG A 282 12.07 3.13 -14.50
CA ARG A 282 11.72 4.52 -14.84
C ARG A 282 10.25 4.71 -15.17
N ALA A 283 9.63 3.76 -15.87
CA ALA A 283 8.23 3.85 -16.25
C ALA A 283 7.31 3.57 -15.05
N GLU A 284 6.18 4.28 -15.01
CA GLU A 284 5.06 3.97 -14.14
C GLU A 284 4.30 2.73 -14.64
N LEU A 285 3.62 2.06 -13.73
CA LEU A 285 2.72 0.95 -14.06
C LEU A 285 1.46 1.47 -14.75
N ARG A 286 1.00 0.78 -15.80
CA ARG A 286 -0.19 1.21 -16.57
C ARG A 286 -1.52 0.95 -15.87
N LEU A 287 -1.54 0.05 -14.89
CA LEU A 287 -2.76 -0.36 -14.19
C LEU A 287 -3.29 0.68 -13.17
N HIS A 288 -2.49 1.72 -12.89
CA HIS A 288 -2.83 2.85 -12.05
C HIS A 288 -2.88 4.12 -12.89
N ASP A 289 -3.90 4.95 -12.68
CA ASP A 289 -3.92 6.31 -13.23
C ASP A 289 -3.24 7.27 -12.23
N TYR A 290 -1.91 7.30 -12.29
CA TYR A 290 -1.11 8.13 -11.39
C TYR A 290 -1.43 9.62 -11.51
N ALA A 291 -1.78 10.09 -12.70
CA ALA A 291 -2.12 11.49 -12.89
C ALA A 291 -3.41 11.87 -12.15
N ALA A 292 -4.44 11.00 -12.21
CA ALA A 292 -5.65 11.15 -11.43
C ALA A 292 -5.38 11.11 -9.91
N GLU A 293 -4.47 10.25 -9.45
CA GLU A 293 -4.05 10.23 -8.04
C GLU A 293 -3.31 11.50 -7.62
N TYR A 294 -2.44 12.04 -8.48
CA TYR A 294 -1.71 13.29 -8.21
C TYR A 294 -2.67 14.47 -8.07
N ASP A 295 -3.69 14.56 -8.93
CA ASP A 295 -4.74 15.57 -8.84
C ASP A 295 -5.48 15.45 -7.49
N PHE A 296 -5.84 14.24 -7.06
CA PHE A 296 -6.41 13.99 -5.74
C PHE A 296 -5.49 14.44 -4.59
N TYR A 297 -4.19 14.14 -4.65
CA TYR A 297 -3.26 14.59 -3.61
C TYR A 297 -3.18 16.11 -3.53
N MET A 298 -3.22 16.80 -4.68
CA MET A 298 -3.19 18.27 -4.71
C MET A 298 -4.45 18.87 -4.07
N ASP A 299 -5.63 18.34 -4.40
CA ASP A 299 -6.88 18.81 -3.82
C ASP A 299 -6.95 18.53 -2.31
N LEU A 300 -6.42 17.37 -1.89
CA LEU A 300 -6.30 17.02 -0.48
C LEU A 300 -5.40 18.01 0.28
N ALA A 301 -4.28 18.43 -0.33
CA ALA A 301 -3.37 19.42 0.26
C ALA A 301 -3.93 20.85 0.22
N ALA A 302 -4.77 21.17 -0.76
CA ALA A 302 -5.47 22.46 -0.85
C ALA A 302 -6.58 22.60 0.22
N GLN A 303 -6.95 21.50 0.89
CA GLN A 303 -8.01 21.43 1.89
C GLN A 303 -9.36 21.95 1.37
N ASP A 304 -9.67 21.75 0.09
CA ASP A 304 -10.99 22.09 -0.44
C ASP A 304 -11.92 20.88 -0.36
N PRO A 305 -12.81 20.80 0.65
CA PRO A 305 -13.72 19.68 0.82
C PRO A 305 -14.66 19.50 -0.38
N HIS A 306 -14.98 20.56 -1.13
CA HIS A 306 -15.96 20.49 -2.23
C HIS A 306 -15.43 19.70 -3.42
N VAL A 307 -14.10 19.55 -3.54
CA VAL A 307 -13.48 18.86 -4.66
C VAL A 307 -13.43 17.34 -4.46
N ILE A 308 -13.56 16.86 -3.21
CA ILE A 308 -13.54 15.45 -2.87
C ILE A 308 -14.91 15.03 -2.30
N PRO A 309 -15.93 14.81 -3.15
CA PRO A 309 -17.32 14.66 -2.72
C PRO A 309 -17.53 13.52 -1.71
N PHE A 310 -16.76 12.43 -1.84
CA PHE A 310 -16.89 11.24 -1.00
C PHE A 310 -16.38 11.41 0.43
N LEU A 311 -15.49 12.39 0.70
CA LEU A 311 -14.96 12.61 2.05
C LEU A 311 -15.86 13.53 2.88
N ASN A 312 -16.65 14.40 2.24
CA ASN A 312 -17.64 15.22 2.94
C ASN A 312 -18.76 14.38 3.55
N GLU A 313 -19.17 13.33 2.85
CA GLU A 313 -20.19 12.40 3.33
C GLU A 313 -19.77 11.65 4.62
N ALA A 314 -18.47 11.60 4.92
CA ALA A 314 -17.92 10.85 6.04
C ALA A 314 -18.11 11.52 7.42
N GLY A 315 -18.54 12.79 7.45
CA GLY A 315 -18.68 13.55 8.70
C GLY A 315 -17.35 13.73 9.45
N PHE A 316 -16.24 13.70 8.72
CA PHE A 316 -14.88 13.75 9.23
C PHE A 316 -14.21 15.08 8.84
N SER A 317 -13.45 15.67 9.75
CA SER A 317 -12.66 16.86 9.48
C SER A 317 -11.34 16.49 8.82
N LEU A 318 -11.11 16.97 7.60
CA LEU A 318 -9.87 16.75 6.88
C LEU A 318 -8.67 17.35 7.65
N PRO A 319 -7.64 16.56 7.99
CA PRO A 319 -6.43 17.04 8.62
C PRO A 319 -5.62 17.90 7.65
N LEU A 320 -4.63 18.59 8.20
CA LEU A 320 -3.66 19.32 7.38
C LEU A 320 -2.76 18.32 6.64
N VAL A 321 -2.71 18.45 5.31
CA VAL A 321 -1.88 17.60 4.44
C VAL A 321 -0.83 18.47 3.74
N HIS A 322 0.44 18.12 3.90
CA HIS A 322 1.55 18.75 3.19
C HIS A 322 2.25 17.74 2.29
N ILE A 323 2.60 18.17 1.08
CA ILE A 323 3.25 17.32 0.09
C ILE A 323 4.68 17.81 -0.17
N TYR A 324 5.61 16.87 -0.15
CA TYR A 324 7.03 17.07 -0.39
C TYR A 324 7.44 16.24 -1.61
N TRP A 325 7.84 16.96 -2.66
CA TRP A 325 8.32 16.41 -3.92
C TRP A 325 9.82 16.12 -3.88
#